data_AF-A0A4V1SE04-F1
#
_entry.id   AF-A0A4V1SE04-F1
#
_cell.length_a   1.000
_cell.length_b   1.000
_cell.length_c   1.000
_cell.angle_alpha   90.00
_cell.angle_beta   90.00
_cell.angle_gamma   90.00
#
_symmetry.space_group_name_H-M   'P 1'
#
loop_
_entity.id
_entity.type
_entity.pdbx_description
1 polymer ?
#
loop_
_entity_poly.entity_id
_entity_poly.type
_entity_poly.pdbx_seq_one_letter_code
_entity_poly.pdbx_strand_id
1 'polypeptide(L)'
;MRTRLFLLTVGPVVLSAVVLLALYLTPFSYLYCLARESSWLKSKTRGELEARLVAFYSIRETDPTHTVWHRTPPWNLTPPRAGQKVLSYTIFARERLDVLVAEDGEIVDVFPAYQ
;
A
#
# COMPACT_ATOMS: atom_id res chain seq x y z
N MET A 1 45.44 -0.50 22.61
CA MET A 1 45.20 0.22 21.34
C MET A 1 44.23 -0.51 20.40
N ARG A 2 44.36 -1.83 20.18
CA ARG A 2 43.50 -2.60 19.25
C ARG A 2 41.99 -2.54 19.53
N THR A 3 41.57 -2.55 20.79
CA THR A 3 40.13 -2.53 21.17
C THR A 3 39.41 -1.21 20.85
N ARG A 4 40.11 -0.07 20.92
CA ARG A 4 39.53 1.25 20.60
C ARG A 4 39.30 1.41 19.10
N LEU A 5 40.20 0.89 18.27
CA LEU A 5 40.05 0.87 16.80
C LEU A 5 38.91 -0.05 16.35
N PHE A 6 38.72 -1.19 17.03
CA PHE A 6 37.63 -2.13 16.73
C PHE A 6 36.25 -1.53 17.05
N LEU A 7 36.12 -0.79 18.16
CA LEU A 7 34.91 -0.05 18.50
C LEU A 7 34.60 1.08 17.51
N LEU A 8 35.63 1.76 16.99
CA LEU A 8 35.49 2.85 16.02
C LEU A 8 35.07 2.38 14.62
N THR A 9 35.32 1.13 14.25
CA THR A 9 34.96 0.60 12.92
C THR A 9 33.72 -0.29 12.95
N VAL A 10 33.58 -1.14 13.97
CA VAL A 10 32.44 -2.08 14.09
C VAL A 10 31.22 -1.38 14.67
N GLY A 11 31.40 -0.44 15.59
CA GLY A 11 30.31 0.32 16.21
C GLY A 11 29.40 1.02 15.18
N PRO A 12 29.95 1.82 14.24
CA PRO A 12 29.14 2.49 13.21
C PRO A 12 28.42 1.52 12.28
N VAL A 13 29.07 0.41 11.90
CA VAL A 13 28.49 -0.58 11.00
C VAL A 13 27.33 -1.32 11.66
N VAL A 14 27.51 -1.76 12.90
CA VAL A 14 26.45 -2.42 13.69
C VAL A 14 25.32 -1.43 13.97
N LEU A 15 25.63 -0.18 14.34
CA LEU A 15 24.63 0.85 14.57
C LEU A 15 23.81 1.12 13.29
N SER A 16 24.46 1.18 12.13
CA SER A 16 23.80 1.38 10.84
C SER A 16 22.90 0.20 10.48
N ALA A 17 23.37 -1.04 10.69
CA ALA A 17 22.56 -2.24 10.48
C ALA A 17 21.35 -2.29 11.42
N VAL A 18 21.52 -1.92 12.69
CA VAL A 18 20.44 -1.84 13.69
C VAL A 18 19.45 -0.72 13.34
N VAL A 19 19.90 0.43 12.86
CA VAL A 19 19.02 1.52 12.42
C VAL A 19 18.24 1.12 11.17
N LEU A 20 18.87 0.47 10.20
CA LEU A 20 18.18 -0.03 9.00
C LEU A 20 17.17 -1.13 9.35
N LEU A 21 17.54 -2.06 10.23
CA LEU A 21 16.64 -3.10 10.71
C LEU A 21 15.49 -2.50 11.52
N ALA A 22 15.77 -1.51 12.37
CA ALA A 22 14.75 -0.79 13.11
C ALA A 22 13.83 -0.03 12.14
N LEU A 23 14.31 0.68 11.14
CA LEU A 23 13.47 1.35 10.13
C LEU A 23 12.62 0.35 9.33
N TYR A 24 13.14 -0.86 9.11
CA TYR A 24 12.42 -1.94 8.43
C TYR A 24 11.34 -2.59 9.31
N LEU A 25 11.62 -2.77 10.60
CA LEU A 25 10.73 -3.44 11.56
C LEU A 25 9.76 -2.47 12.27
N THR A 26 10.13 -1.20 12.43
CA THR A 26 9.34 -0.21 13.16
C THR A 26 8.26 0.40 12.27
N PRO A 27 7.15 0.86 12.88
CA PRO A 27 6.03 1.49 12.18
C PRO A 27 6.36 2.84 11.52
N PHE A 28 7.62 3.20 11.29
CA PHE A 28 7.95 4.37 10.49
C PHE A 28 7.53 4.20 9.02
N SER A 29 7.64 2.98 8.47
CA SER A 29 7.03 2.63 7.18
C SER A 29 5.51 2.78 7.21
N TYR A 30 4.87 2.37 8.30
CA TYR A 30 3.43 2.54 8.55
C TYR A 30 3.01 4.01 8.69
N LEU A 31 3.73 4.82 9.48
CA LEU A 31 3.46 6.26 9.65
C LEU A 31 3.71 7.04 8.35
N TYR A 32 4.74 6.67 7.60
CA TYR A 32 5.00 7.19 6.25
C TYR A 32 3.84 6.87 5.30
N CYS A 33 3.26 5.68 5.43
CA CYS A 33 2.13 5.25 4.62
C CYS A 33 0.79 5.85 5.06
N LEU A 34 0.53 6.04 6.35
CA LEU A 34 -0.61 6.83 6.85
C LEU A 34 -0.56 8.27 6.32
N ALA A 35 0.61 8.91 6.32
CA ALA A 35 0.77 10.24 5.71
C ALA A 35 0.50 10.21 4.19
N ARG A 36 0.81 9.09 3.52
CA ARG A 36 0.58 8.86 2.09
C ARG A 36 -0.79 8.29 1.74
N GLU A 37 -1.61 7.88 2.69
CA GLU A 37 -2.96 7.36 2.45
C GLU A 37 -3.81 8.42 1.71
N SER A 38 -3.63 9.68 2.12
CA SER A 38 -4.19 10.86 1.43
C SER A 38 -3.70 11.03 -0.03
N SER A 39 -2.54 10.46 -0.37
CA SER A 39 -1.96 10.49 -1.71
C SER A 39 -2.44 9.32 -2.57
N TRP A 40 -2.76 8.16 -1.97
CA TRP A 40 -3.30 7.01 -2.70
C TRP A 40 -4.70 7.31 -3.20
N LEU A 41 -5.54 7.91 -2.37
CA LEU A 41 -6.88 8.36 -2.76
C LEU A 41 -6.88 9.43 -3.88
N LYS A 42 -5.72 10.04 -4.18
CA LYS A 42 -5.54 11.02 -5.25
C LYS A 42 -4.99 10.44 -6.55
N SER A 43 -4.71 9.13 -6.64
CA SER A 43 -4.24 8.53 -7.89
C SER A 43 -5.39 8.44 -8.89
N LYS A 44 -5.15 8.85 -10.13
CA LYS A 44 -6.16 8.75 -11.20
C LYS A 44 -6.04 7.49 -12.04
N THR A 45 -4.85 6.89 -12.04
CA THR A 45 -4.56 5.69 -12.83
C THR A 45 -3.92 4.63 -11.96
N ARG A 46 -4.06 3.37 -12.39
CA ARG A 46 -3.40 2.24 -11.74
C ARG A 46 -1.88 2.44 -11.62
N GLY A 47 -1.23 2.93 -12.68
CA GLY A 47 0.22 3.14 -12.67
C GLY A 47 0.68 4.18 -11.65
N GLU A 48 -0.09 5.26 -11.48
CA GLU A 48 0.19 6.26 -10.44
C GLU A 48 0.01 5.69 -9.03
N LEU A 49 -1.02 4.86 -8.83
CA LEU A 49 -1.27 4.22 -7.54
C LEU A 49 -0.13 3.26 -7.16
N GLU A 50 0.25 2.37 -8.07
CA GLU A 50 1.32 1.40 -7.84
C GLU A 50 2.68 2.08 -7.61
N ALA A 51 2.97 3.16 -8.33
CA ALA A 51 4.17 3.98 -8.10
C ALA A 51 4.18 4.65 -6.72
N ARG A 52 3.01 4.96 -6.14
CA ARG A 52 2.88 5.56 -4.80
C ARG A 52 2.94 4.52 -3.68
N LEU A 53 2.53 3.27 -3.95
CA LEU A 53 2.53 2.17 -2.98
C LEU A 53 3.90 1.54 -2.74
N VAL A 54 4.89 1.77 -3.61
CA VAL A 54 6.32 1.41 -3.48
C VAL A 54 6.59 0.13 -2.66
N ALA A 55 6.58 -1.03 -3.33
CA ALA A 55 7.07 -2.33 -2.85
C ALA A 55 6.36 -3.00 -1.64
N PHE A 56 5.44 -2.35 -0.94
CA PHE A 56 4.78 -2.92 0.24
C PHE A 56 3.33 -3.34 0.01
N TYR A 57 3.01 -3.83 -1.18
CA TYR A 57 1.66 -4.33 -1.48
C TYR A 57 1.68 -5.69 -2.17
N SER A 58 0.67 -6.50 -1.87
CA SER A 58 0.24 -7.57 -2.76
C SER A 58 -1.06 -7.16 -3.44
N ILE A 59 -1.21 -7.54 -4.71
CA ILE A 59 -2.40 -7.21 -5.50
C ILE A 59 -3.15 -8.50 -5.85
N ARG A 60 -4.47 -8.46 -5.70
CA ARG A 60 -5.36 -9.50 -6.19
C ARG A 60 -6.41 -8.88 -7.10
N GLU A 61 -6.49 -9.39 -8.31
CA GLU A 61 -7.58 -9.06 -9.23
C GLU A 61 -8.80 -9.92 -8.90
N THR A 62 -9.96 -9.30 -8.79
CA THR A 62 -11.25 -9.97 -8.56
C THR A 62 -12.29 -9.38 -9.49
N ASP A 63 -13.15 -10.25 -10.04
CA ASP A 63 -14.33 -9.80 -10.78
C ASP A 63 -15.21 -8.98 -9.83
N PRO A 64 -15.64 -7.76 -10.22
CA PRO A 64 -16.51 -6.92 -9.40
C PRO A 64 -17.75 -7.66 -8.90
N THR A 65 -18.27 -8.62 -9.69
CA THR A 65 -19.46 -9.41 -9.36
C THR A 65 -19.32 -10.31 -8.13
N HIS A 66 -18.08 -10.65 -7.78
CA HIS A 66 -17.74 -11.49 -6.63
C HIS A 66 -17.29 -10.67 -5.42
N THR A 67 -17.40 -9.35 -5.48
CA THR A 67 -16.95 -8.47 -4.39
C THR A 67 -18.13 -7.88 -3.61
N VAL A 68 -17.80 -7.29 -2.47
CA VAL A 68 -18.76 -6.64 -1.57
C VAL A 68 -19.37 -5.38 -2.19
N TRP A 69 -18.95 -4.99 -3.40
CA TRP A 69 -19.54 -3.96 -4.25
C TRP A 69 -21.07 -4.10 -4.46
N HIS A 70 -21.63 -5.29 -4.29
CA HIS A 70 -23.08 -5.48 -4.34
C HIS A 70 -23.81 -5.17 -3.02
N ARG A 71 -23.10 -4.85 -1.93
CA ARG A 71 -23.72 -4.50 -0.66
C ARG A 71 -24.13 -3.03 -0.63
N THR A 72 -25.25 -2.78 0.04
CA THR A 72 -26.01 -1.52 0.11
C THR A 72 -25.15 -0.37 0.69
N PRO A 73 -25.46 0.91 0.38
CA PRO A 73 -24.65 2.10 0.71
C PRO A 73 -24.28 2.22 2.20
N PRO A 74 -23.24 3.02 2.56
CA PRO A 74 -22.62 4.13 1.80
C PRO A 74 -21.49 3.75 0.82
N TRP A 75 -21.12 2.48 0.72
CA TRP A 75 -19.93 1.98 0.00
C TRP A 75 -20.11 1.83 -1.52
N ASN A 76 -21.22 2.30 -2.06
CA ASN A 76 -21.64 2.01 -3.43
C ASN A 76 -21.97 3.33 -4.13
N LEU A 77 -20.93 4.12 -4.42
CA LEU A 77 -21.12 5.39 -5.14
C LEU A 77 -21.27 5.15 -6.65
N THR A 78 -20.67 4.09 -7.20
CA THR A 78 -20.69 3.83 -8.65
C THR A 78 -20.74 2.33 -8.99
N PRO A 79 -21.90 1.73 -9.31
CA PRO A 79 -21.97 0.29 -9.60
C PRO A 79 -21.04 -0.09 -10.76
N PRO A 80 -20.32 -1.23 -10.66
CA PRO A 80 -19.37 -1.64 -11.68
C PRO A 80 -20.07 -1.95 -13.01
N ARG A 81 -19.48 -1.48 -14.12
CA ARG A 81 -19.95 -1.71 -15.49
C ARG A 81 -19.15 -2.83 -16.15
N ALA A 82 -19.69 -3.36 -17.26
CA ALA A 82 -18.99 -4.37 -18.06
C ALA A 82 -17.58 -3.89 -18.45
N GLY A 83 -16.59 -4.79 -18.33
CA GLY A 83 -15.18 -4.50 -18.60
C GLY A 83 -14.38 -3.97 -17.40
N GLN A 84 -15.04 -3.57 -16.31
CA GLN A 84 -14.35 -3.08 -15.12
C GLN A 84 -13.85 -4.22 -14.24
N LYS A 85 -12.79 -3.96 -13.48
CA LYS A 85 -12.12 -4.92 -12.61
C LYS A 85 -11.87 -4.32 -11.24
N VAL A 86 -11.95 -5.16 -10.19
CA VAL A 86 -11.56 -4.74 -8.84
C VAL A 86 -10.15 -5.22 -8.55
N LEU A 87 -9.29 -4.29 -8.19
CA LEU A 87 -7.93 -4.53 -7.72
C LEU A 87 -7.90 -4.36 -6.21
N SER A 88 -7.69 -5.45 -5.48
CA SER A 88 -7.52 -5.45 -4.03
C SER A 88 -6.03 -5.39 -3.69
N TYR A 89 -5.60 -4.26 -3.17
CA TYR A 89 -4.25 -4.04 -2.67
C TYR A 89 -4.20 -4.36 -1.18
N THR A 90 -3.36 -5.31 -0.76
CA THR A 90 -3.04 -5.55 0.65
C THR A 90 -1.71 -4.88 0.96
N ILE A 91 -1.75 -3.76 1.68
CA ILE A 91 -0.62 -2.91 2.00
C ILE A 91 -0.08 -3.33 3.39
N PHE A 92 1.22 -3.57 3.49
CA PHE A 92 1.89 -4.14 4.68
C PHE A 92 1.23 -5.40 5.26
N ALA A 93 0.64 -6.24 4.40
CA ALA A 93 -0.08 -7.45 4.81
C ALA A 93 -1.23 -7.21 5.81
N ARG A 94 -1.70 -5.96 5.97
CA ARG A 94 -2.65 -5.59 7.01
C ARG A 94 -3.75 -4.64 6.54
N GLU A 95 -3.38 -3.60 5.81
CA GLU A 95 -4.34 -2.65 5.26
C GLU A 95 -4.84 -3.17 3.92
N ARG A 96 -6.13 -3.04 3.67
CA ARG A 96 -6.71 -3.41 2.38
C ARG A 96 -7.29 -2.17 1.71
N LEU A 97 -7.03 -2.05 0.43
CA LEU A 97 -7.51 -0.97 -0.41
C LEU A 97 -8.07 -1.60 -1.67
N ASP A 98 -9.38 -1.53 -1.85
CA ASP A 98 -10.06 -2.04 -3.03
C ASP A 98 -10.28 -0.90 -4.01
N VAL A 99 -9.85 -1.10 -5.26
CA VAL A 99 -9.89 -0.06 -6.30
C VAL A 99 -10.65 -0.60 -7.50
N LEU A 100 -11.62 0.16 -7.98
CA LEU A 100 -12.33 -0.14 -9.22
C LEU A 100 -11.59 0.52 -10.38
N VAL A 101 -11.18 -0.29 -11.35
CA VAL A 101 -10.39 0.14 -12.49
C VAL A 101 -11.14 -0.18 -13.79
N ALA A 102 -11.17 0.79 -14.70
CA ALA A 102 -11.72 0.63 -16.04
C ALA A 102 -10.75 -0.11 -16.98
N GLU A 103 -11.22 -0.53 -18.15
CA GLU A 103 -10.40 -1.29 -19.12
C GLU A 103 -9.15 -0.52 -19.59
N ASP A 104 -9.23 0.81 -19.62
CA ASP A 104 -8.14 1.72 -19.96
C ASP A 104 -7.12 1.95 -18.83
N GLY A 105 -7.37 1.39 -17.64
CA GLY A 105 -6.51 1.53 -16.47
C GLY A 105 -6.80 2.77 -15.61
N GLU A 106 -7.85 3.53 -15.92
CA GLU A 106 -8.32 4.63 -15.07
C GLU A 106 -8.96 4.10 -13.78
N ILE A 107 -8.69 4.79 -12.68
CA ILE A 107 -9.31 4.51 -11.39
C ILE A 107 -10.65 5.21 -11.37
N VAL A 108 -11.71 4.40 -11.34
CA VAL A 108 -13.09 4.87 -11.28
C VAL A 108 -13.45 5.23 -9.85
N ASP A 109 -13.01 4.41 -8.89
CA ASP A 109 -13.35 4.58 -7.48
C ASP A 109 -12.37 3.83 -6.56
N VAL A 110 -12.24 4.30 -5.30
CA VAL A 110 -11.28 3.76 -4.31
C VAL A 110 -11.96 3.59 -2.96
N PHE A 111 -11.81 2.40 -2.38
CA PHE A 111 -12.39 2.03 -1.10
C PHE A 111 -11.32 1.51 -0.14
N PRO A 112 -10.94 2.28 0.90
CA PRO A 112 -10.19 1.72 2.01
C PRO A 112 -11.07 0.68 2.71
N ALA A 113 -10.50 -0.49 3.00
CA ALA A 113 -11.26 -1.64 3.42
C ALA A 113 -12.04 -1.42 4.71
N TYR A 114 -13.27 -1.90 4.65
CA TYR A 114 -14.29 -2.04 5.67
C TYR A 114 -13.76 -2.27 7.09
N GLN A 115 -14.14 -1.38 8.02
CA GLN A 115 -14.42 -1.77 9.40
C GLN A 115 -15.81 -2.40 9.48
#